data_AF-A0A7W0NBV0-F1
#
_entry.id   AF-A0A7W0NBV0-F1
#
_cell.length_a   1.000
_cell.length_b   1.000
_cell.length_c   1.000
_cell.angle_alpha   90.00
_cell.angle_beta   90.00
_cell.angle_gamma   90.00
#
_symmetry.space_group_name_H-M   'P 1'
#
loop_
_entity.id
_entity.type
_entity.pdbx_description
1 polymer ?
#
loop_
_entity_poly.entity_id
_entity_poly.type
_entity_poly.pdbx_seq_one_letter_code
_entity_poly.pdbx_strand_id
1 'polypeptide(L)'
;MKRRRTNRDMIVLGGWLFADLLLGMAMLFFAANTVGAPLPTPTPTATPNELATAVARASRNDATATAEAQNAIATISAFSTGIAESESSALQTVEALATADTLAQSAATATANALATEVAMTAEERATADAVATAAALAAEATISAFATVQALNLADVDEITRQLATESALATEAAIAAKATIDALATSESLLATQTSVQATEGALVAAIATANAESGANVLATANAQATEVAIIAAIATENAVSGANALATAEAQATLAQATIDALSLNQASSESERATAQARLEVVQTAVAALSTQQASSAATATVIAQQAAANSLNPNPILETFTVNLSGVVSGTTAAVDDARQELDRVLAPYLEGEGCRVGFALTSGNSATVPEGIALSRAINDIILDEYPELFGDAALEVFAEPGVTPLGGVNLELFFFVGCVPSEVVP
;
A
#
# COMPACT_ATOMS: atom_id res chain seq x y z
N MET A 1 -25.22 -53.19 -45.39
CA MET A 1 -26.46 -52.61 -45.99
C MET A 1 -26.42 -51.11 -45.70
N LYS A 2 -26.72 -50.14 -46.56
CA LYS A 2 -27.37 -50.10 -47.88
C LYS A 2 -26.85 -48.80 -48.54
N ARG A 3 -26.25 -48.90 -49.74
CA ARG A 3 -26.00 -47.74 -50.62
C ARG A 3 -27.34 -47.10 -50.99
N ARG A 4 -27.48 -45.79 -50.80
CA ARG A 4 -28.50 -44.97 -51.48
C ARG A 4 -27.78 -43.99 -52.40
N ARG A 5 -27.96 -44.21 -53.71
CA ARG A 5 -27.79 -43.21 -54.76
C ARG A 5 -29.08 -42.40 -54.82
N THR A 6 -28.98 -41.09 -54.95
CA THR A 6 -30.11 -40.24 -55.35
C THR A 6 -29.63 -39.19 -56.35
N ASN A 7 -30.17 -39.35 -57.55
CA ASN A 7 -30.27 -38.50 -58.73
C ASN A 7 -29.79 -37.05 -58.61
N ARG A 8 -28.85 -36.68 -59.49
CA ARG A 8 -28.58 -35.29 -59.87
C ARG A 8 -29.62 -34.86 -60.90
N ASP A 9 -30.30 -33.76 -60.59
CA ASP A 9 -31.27 -33.06 -61.42
C ASP A 9 -30.69 -32.70 -62.80
N MET A 10 -31.32 -33.19 -63.87
CA MET A 10 -31.07 -32.73 -65.24
C MET A 10 -31.61 -31.31 -65.50
N ILE A 11 -32.25 -30.68 -64.50
CA ILE A 11 -32.80 -29.31 -64.60
C ILE A 11 -31.71 -28.24 -64.45
N VAL A 12 -30.58 -28.53 -63.79
CA VAL A 12 -29.50 -27.56 -63.60
C VAL A 12 -28.65 -27.36 -64.86
N LEU A 13 -28.61 -28.36 -65.76
CA LEU A 13 -27.80 -28.26 -66.99
C LEU A 13 -28.45 -27.38 -68.09
N GLY A 14 -29.77 -27.24 -68.09
CA GLY A 14 -30.49 -26.41 -69.07
C GLY A 14 -30.38 -24.90 -68.81
N GLY A 15 -30.23 -24.48 -67.54
CA GLY A 15 -30.15 -23.07 -67.18
C GLY A 15 -28.83 -22.39 -67.59
N TRP A 16 -27.73 -23.14 -67.64
CA TRP A 16 -26.42 -22.59 -67.99
C TRP A 16 -26.32 -22.27 -69.49
N LEU A 17 -26.92 -23.11 -70.34
CA LEU A 17 -26.90 -22.94 -71.79
C LEU A 17 -27.81 -21.80 -72.27
N PHE A 18 -28.87 -21.49 -71.53
CA PHE A 18 -29.73 -20.33 -71.80
C PHE A 18 -29.07 -19.00 -71.43
N ALA A 19 -28.28 -18.97 -70.34
CA ALA A 19 -27.54 -17.78 -69.93
C ALA A 19 -26.49 -17.37 -70.98
N ASP A 20 -25.78 -18.34 -71.56
CA ASP A 20 -24.74 -18.09 -72.55
C ASP A 20 -25.32 -17.59 -73.89
N LEU A 21 -26.51 -18.06 -74.27
CA LEU A 21 -27.21 -17.60 -75.47
C LEU A 21 -27.75 -16.17 -75.32
N LEU A 22 -28.26 -15.81 -74.13
CA LEU A 22 -28.66 -14.43 -73.84
C LEU A 22 -27.47 -13.46 -73.83
N LEU A 23 -26.31 -13.90 -73.34
CA LEU A 23 -25.08 -13.10 -73.36
C LEU A 23 -24.60 -12.87 -74.80
N GLY A 24 -24.60 -13.91 -75.64
CA GLY A 24 -24.26 -13.80 -77.06
C GLY A 24 -25.18 -12.85 -77.82
N MET A 25 -26.49 -12.89 -77.54
CA MET A 25 -27.45 -11.99 -78.17
C MET A 25 -27.29 -10.54 -77.71
N ALA A 26 -27.00 -10.31 -76.43
CA ALA A 26 -26.73 -8.97 -75.89
C ALA A 26 -25.47 -8.34 -76.54
N MET A 27 -24.40 -9.12 -76.71
CA MET A 27 -23.20 -8.64 -77.40
C MET A 27 -23.46 -8.28 -78.87
N LEU A 28 -24.33 -9.05 -79.55
CA LEU A 28 -24.69 -8.77 -80.95
C LEU A 28 -25.47 -7.45 -81.10
N PHE A 29 -26.35 -7.12 -80.15
CA PHE A 29 -27.06 -5.84 -80.11
C PHE A 29 -26.13 -4.65 -79.81
N PHE A 30 -25.08 -4.85 -79.01
CA PHE A 30 -24.06 -3.81 -78.79
C PHE A 30 -23.18 -3.59 -80.03
N ALA A 31 -22.81 -4.65 -80.75
CA ALA A 31 -22.03 -4.52 -81.98
C ALA A 31 -22.83 -3.87 -83.12
N ALA A 32 -24.12 -4.21 -83.28
CA ALA A 32 -24.94 -3.71 -84.38
C ALA A 32 -25.38 -2.24 -84.24
N ASN A 33 -25.43 -1.67 -83.03
CA ASN A 33 -25.85 -0.28 -82.80
C ASN A 33 -24.72 0.76 -82.83
N THR A 34 -23.49 0.40 -83.23
CA THR A 34 -22.33 1.31 -83.21
C THR A 34 -21.86 1.80 -84.58
N VAL A 35 -22.49 1.39 -85.69
CA VAL A 35 -22.17 1.87 -87.04
C VAL A 35 -23.23 2.88 -87.50
N GLY A 36 -22.97 4.18 -87.32
CA GLY A 36 -23.77 5.19 -88.03
C GLY A 36 -23.84 6.63 -87.48
N ALA A 37 -23.29 6.94 -86.30
CA ALA A 37 -23.27 8.33 -85.83
C ALA A 37 -21.87 8.96 -86.08
N PRO A 38 -21.79 10.16 -86.70
CA PRO A 38 -20.52 10.89 -86.76
C PRO A 38 -20.02 11.11 -85.33
N LEU A 39 -18.71 10.92 -85.12
CA LEU A 39 -18.06 11.09 -83.83
C LEU A 39 -18.59 12.35 -83.13
N PRO A 40 -19.27 12.24 -81.98
CA PRO A 40 -19.58 13.42 -81.19
C PRO A 40 -18.24 14.06 -80.85
N THR A 41 -18.09 15.34 -81.20
CA THR A 41 -16.95 16.15 -80.77
C THR A 41 -16.76 15.89 -79.28
N PRO A 42 -15.58 15.42 -78.83
CA PRO A 42 -15.40 15.04 -77.44
C PRO A 42 -15.69 16.27 -76.58
N THR A 43 -16.85 16.28 -75.93
CA THR A 43 -17.11 17.20 -74.83
C THR A 43 -15.98 16.92 -73.84
N PRO A 44 -15.10 17.89 -73.55
CA PRO A 44 -14.00 17.66 -72.64
C PRO A 44 -14.57 17.09 -71.35
N THR A 45 -14.22 15.84 -71.07
CA THR A 45 -14.56 15.19 -69.81
C THR A 45 -14.03 16.11 -68.73
N ALA A 46 -14.91 16.59 -67.84
CA ALA A 46 -14.53 17.50 -66.77
C ALA A 46 -13.31 16.91 -66.06
N THR A 47 -12.17 17.59 -66.21
CA THR A 47 -10.91 17.15 -65.64
C THR A 47 -11.15 16.96 -64.14
N PRO A 48 -10.85 15.78 -63.57
CA PRO A 48 -11.00 15.56 -62.14
C PRO A 48 -10.37 16.73 -61.40
N ASN A 49 -11.14 17.35 -60.51
CA ASN A 49 -10.63 18.45 -59.70
C ASN A 49 -9.68 17.84 -58.65
N GLU A 50 -8.44 17.62 -59.06
CA GLU A 50 -7.37 17.05 -58.22
C GLU A 50 -7.15 17.90 -56.96
N LEU A 51 -7.40 19.22 -57.04
CA LEU A 51 -7.36 20.11 -55.89
C LEU A 51 -8.47 19.77 -54.87
N ALA A 52 -9.70 19.54 -55.33
CA ALA A 52 -10.79 19.12 -54.45
C ALA A 52 -10.53 17.74 -53.82
N THR A 53 -9.90 16.82 -54.55
CA THR A 53 -9.53 15.50 -54.04
C THR A 53 -8.39 15.58 -53.01
N ALA A 54 -7.38 16.43 -53.26
CA ALA A 54 -6.28 16.66 -52.32
C ALA A 54 -6.77 17.34 -51.03
N VAL A 55 -7.62 18.36 -51.13
CA VAL A 55 -8.24 19.03 -49.96
C VAL A 55 -9.10 18.05 -49.15
N ALA A 56 -9.86 17.17 -49.81
CA ALA A 56 -10.65 16.14 -49.13
C ALA A 56 -9.80 15.03 -48.47
N ARG A 57 -8.56 14.82 -48.92
CA ARG A 57 -7.60 13.91 -48.24
C ARG A 57 -6.93 14.61 -47.05
N ALA A 58 -6.49 15.86 -47.22
CA ALA A 58 -5.92 16.65 -46.13
C ALA A 58 -6.92 16.80 -44.96
N SER A 59 -8.16 17.18 -45.26
CA SER A 59 -9.24 17.25 -44.27
C SER A 59 -9.51 15.92 -43.56
N ARG A 60 -9.34 14.78 -44.25
CA ARG A 60 -9.50 13.46 -43.62
C ARG A 60 -8.35 13.14 -42.68
N ASN A 61 -7.12 13.45 -43.09
CA ASN A 61 -5.93 13.22 -42.27
C ASN A 61 -5.94 14.11 -41.01
N ASP A 62 -6.37 15.38 -41.14
CA ASP A 62 -6.54 16.30 -40.00
C ASP A 62 -7.60 15.77 -39.02
N ALA A 63 -8.69 15.21 -39.54
CA ALA A 63 -9.73 14.60 -38.71
C ALA A 63 -9.23 13.34 -37.97
N THR A 64 -8.42 12.51 -38.62
CA THR A 64 -7.80 11.32 -37.98
C THR A 64 -6.80 11.73 -36.90
N ALA A 65 -5.92 12.70 -37.18
CA ALA A 65 -4.97 13.20 -36.19
C ALA A 65 -5.67 13.84 -34.97
N THR A 66 -6.78 14.55 -35.20
CA THR A 66 -7.61 15.11 -34.11
C THR A 66 -8.26 14.00 -33.27
N ALA A 67 -8.74 12.92 -33.90
CA ALA A 67 -9.32 11.79 -33.19
C ALA A 67 -8.27 11.02 -32.37
N GLU A 68 -7.05 10.85 -32.88
CA GLU A 68 -5.94 10.22 -32.15
C GLU A 68 -5.50 11.07 -30.95
N ALA A 69 -5.40 12.39 -31.12
CA ALA A 69 -5.11 13.31 -30.01
C ALA A 69 -6.20 13.28 -28.93
N GLN A 70 -7.48 13.21 -29.31
CA GLN A 70 -8.58 13.09 -28.36
C GLN A 70 -8.57 11.75 -27.60
N ASN A 71 -8.23 10.65 -28.27
CA ASN A 71 -8.04 9.36 -27.60
C ASN A 71 -6.87 9.39 -26.61
N ALA A 72 -5.74 9.99 -26.97
CA ALA A 72 -4.60 10.14 -26.05
C ALA A 72 -4.97 10.96 -24.80
N ILE A 73 -5.70 12.07 -24.97
CA ILE A 73 -6.20 12.89 -23.84
C ILE A 73 -7.17 12.09 -22.96
N ALA A 74 -8.05 11.26 -23.56
CA ALA A 74 -8.95 10.39 -22.82
C ALA A 74 -8.21 9.32 -22.00
N THR A 75 -7.15 8.73 -22.55
CA THR A 75 -6.30 7.77 -21.83
C THR A 75 -5.55 8.43 -20.67
N ILE A 76 -4.99 9.62 -20.87
CA ILE A 76 -4.29 10.37 -19.82
C ILE A 76 -5.25 10.77 -18.69
N SER A 77 -6.46 11.22 -19.02
CA SER A 77 -7.45 11.59 -18.00
C SER A 77 -7.93 10.37 -17.19
N ALA A 78 -8.14 9.22 -17.84
CA ALA A 78 -8.43 7.97 -17.14
C ALA A 78 -7.29 7.56 -16.19
N PHE A 79 -6.03 7.66 -16.61
CA PHE A 79 -4.86 7.36 -15.79
C PHE A 79 -4.74 8.30 -14.57
N SER A 80 -4.91 9.61 -14.78
CA SER A 80 -4.89 10.59 -13.68
C SER A 80 -5.99 10.35 -12.63
N THR A 81 -7.15 9.84 -13.07
CA THR A 81 -8.25 9.47 -12.18
C THR A 81 -7.88 8.24 -11.34
N GLY A 82 -7.26 7.22 -11.95
CA GLY A 82 -6.79 6.04 -11.23
C GLY A 82 -5.72 6.34 -10.16
N ILE A 83 -4.81 7.30 -10.43
CA ILE A 83 -3.83 7.76 -9.43
C ILE A 83 -4.54 8.42 -8.25
N ALA A 84 -5.51 9.31 -8.49
CA ALA A 84 -6.25 9.98 -7.42
C ALA A 84 -7.06 8.99 -6.56
N GLU A 85 -7.62 7.93 -7.17
CA GLU A 85 -8.31 6.86 -6.45
C GLU A 85 -7.35 6.01 -5.60
N SER A 86 -6.13 5.76 -6.10
CA SER A 86 -5.06 5.09 -5.35
C SER A 86 -4.60 5.92 -4.14
N GLU A 87 -4.43 7.24 -4.29
CA GLU A 87 -4.07 8.12 -3.18
C GLU A 87 -5.15 8.18 -2.09
N SER A 88 -6.43 8.26 -2.50
CA SER A 88 -7.57 8.20 -1.59
C SER A 88 -7.58 6.89 -0.79
N SER A 89 -7.33 5.76 -1.44
CA SER A 89 -7.27 4.44 -0.80
C SER A 89 -6.10 4.31 0.19
N ALA A 90 -4.94 4.89 -0.14
CA ALA A 90 -3.78 4.94 0.76
C ALA A 90 -4.06 5.78 2.01
N LEU A 91 -4.73 6.94 1.87
CA LEU A 91 -5.12 7.79 3.01
C LEU A 91 -6.14 7.09 3.92
N GLN A 92 -7.13 6.41 3.35
CA GLN A 92 -8.08 5.60 4.13
C GLN A 92 -7.38 4.49 4.93
N THR A 93 -6.33 3.89 4.36
CA THR A 93 -5.53 2.87 5.06
C THR A 93 -4.77 3.46 6.26
N VAL A 94 -4.20 4.67 6.12
CA VAL A 94 -3.50 5.36 7.21
C VAL A 94 -4.48 5.76 8.33
N GLU A 95 -5.67 6.27 8.00
CA GLU A 95 -6.71 6.56 8.99
C GLU A 95 -7.20 5.30 9.72
N ALA A 96 -7.33 4.18 9.00
CA ALA A 96 -7.73 2.91 9.60
C ALA A 96 -6.67 2.38 10.58
N LEU A 97 -5.38 2.52 10.26
CA LEU A 97 -4.27 2.19 11.17
C LEU A 97 -4.26 3.09 12.42
N ALA A 98 -4.44 4.40 12.25
CA ALA A 98 -4.53 5.33 13.38
C ALA A 98 -5.73 5.03 14.31
N THR A 99 -6.85 4.59 13.73
CA THR A 99 -8.04 4.15 14.47
C THR A 99 -7.80 2.84 15.22
N ALA A 100 -7.10 1.88 14.60
CA ALA A 100 -6.72 0.62 15.24
C ALA A 100 -5.80 0.84 16.45
N ASP A 101 -4.84 1.76 16.35
CA ASP A 101 -3.93 2.13 17.45
C ASP A 101 -4.68 2.77 18.63
N THR A 102 -5.64 3.66 18.35
CA THR A 102 -6.46 4.27 19.40
C THR A 102 -7.33 3.22 20.11
N LEU A 103 -7.88 2.26 19.36
CA LEU A 103 -8.59 1.11 19.93
C LEU A 103 -7.67 0.25 20.80
N ALA A 104 -6.46 -0.07 20.35
CA ALA A 104 -5.48 -0.84 21.12
C ALA A 104 -5.09 -0.13 22.43
N GLN A 105 -4.85 1.18 22.41
CA GLN A 105 -4.58 1.96 23.62
C GLN A 105 -5.77 2.00 24.58
N SER A 106 -6.99 2.15 24.05
CA SER A 106 -8.21 2.12 24.88
C SER A 106 -8.40 0.75 25.54
N ALA A 107 -8.13 -0.34 24.82
CA ALA A 107 -8.23 -1.71 25.34
C ALA A 107 -7.17 -1.99 26.42
N ALA A 108 -5.94 -1.51 26.23
CA ALA A 108 -4.89 -1.60 27.25
C ALA A 108 -5.26 -0.83 28.53
N THR A 109 -5.82 0.37 28.39
CA THR A 109 -6.30 1.18 29.53
C THR A 109 -7.48 0.50 30.24
N ALA A 110 -8.44 -0.04 29.48
CA ALA A 110 -9.56 -0.79 30.04
C ALA A 110 -9.08 -2.04 30.80
N THR A 111 -8.07 -2.74 30.28
CA THR A 111 -7.47 -3.91 30.93
C THR A 111 -6.75 -3.53 32.22
N ALA A 112 -5.99 -2.43 32.24
CA ALA A 112 -5.34 -1.94 33.45
C ALA A 112 -6.36 -1.53 34.53
N ASN A 113 -7.45 -0.88 34.14
CA ASN A 113 -8.55 -0.52 35.05
C ASN A 113 -9.31 -1.76 35.55
N ALA A 114 -9.52 -2.76 34.67
CA ALA A 114 -10.15 -4.03 35.05
C ALA A 114 -9.29 -4.77 36.09
N LEU A 115 -7.98 -4.90 35.86
CA LEU A 115 -7.05 -5.51 36.82
C LEU A 115 -7.04 -4.78 38.17
N ALA A 116 -7.07 -3.44 38.15
CA ALA A 116 -7.15 -2.65 39.38
C ALA A 116 -8.47 -2.85 40.15
N THR A 117 -9.56 -3.15 39.44
CA THR A 117 -10.88 -3.43 40.02
C THR A 117 -10.99 -4.89 40.50
N GLU A 118 -10.29 -5.81 39.85
CA GLU A 118 -10.26 -7.24 40.15
C GLU A 118 -9.68 -7.55 41.54
N VAL A 119 -8.73 -6.73 42.01
CA VAL A 119 -8.18 -6.81 43.38
C VAL A 119 -9.23 -6.48 44.46
N ALA A 120 -10.34 -5.85 44.07
CA ALA A 120 -11.45 -5.48 44.95
C ALA A 120 -12.70 -6.37 44.80
N MET A 121 -12.73 -7.33 43.86
CA MET A 121 -13.94 -8.10 43.49
C MET A 121 -13.99 -9.52 44.09
N THR A 122 -15.21 -9.94 44.41
CA THR A 122 -15.51 -11.30 44.91
C THR A 122 -15.38 -12.37 43.81
N ALA A 123 -15.30 -13.66 44.17
CA ALA A 123 -15.00 -14.74 43.22
C ALA A 123 -16.05 -14.91 42.08
N GLU A 124 -17.33 -14.63 42.35
CA GLU A 124 -18.41 -14.70 41.34
C GLU A 124 -18.37 -13.50 40.37
N GLU A 125 -17.96 -12.34 40.87
CA GLU A 125 -17.72 -11.14 40.08
C GLU A 125 -16.51 -11.30 39.14
N ARG A 126 -15.47 -12.00 39.60
CA ARG A 126 -14.28 -12.34 38.80
C ARG A 126 -14.59 -13.26 37.62
N ALA A 127 -15.38 -14.31 37.85
CA ALA A 127 -15.80 -15.23 36.80
C ALA A 127 -16.62 -14.54 35.68
N THR A 128 -17.40 -13.52 36.05
CA THR A 128 -18.16 -12.72 35.07
C THR A 128 -17.24 -11.75 34.29
N ALA A 129 -16.27 -11.14 34.97
CA ALA A 129 -15.26 -10.29 34.33
C ALA A 129 -14.39 -11.06 33.32
N ASP A 130 -13.94 -12.27 33.69
CA ASP A 130 -13.15 -13.15 32.82
C ASP A 130 -13.91 -13.57 31.56
N ALA A 131 -15.20 -13.86 31.70
CA ALA A 131 -16.06 -14.19 30.57
C ALA A 131 -16.23 -13.02 29.59
N VAL A 132 -16.36 -11.79 30.11
CA VAL A 132 -16.43 -10.56 29.30
C VAL A 132 -15.09 -10.25 28.63
N ALA A 133 -13.98 -10.40 29.35
CA ALA A 133 -12.63 -10.23 28.80
C ALA A 133 -12.35 -11.22 27.66
N THR A 134 -12.76 -12.47 27.82
CA THR A 134 -12.63 -13.51 26.78
C THR A 134 -13.45 -13.18 25.54
N ALA A 135 -14.70 -12.71 25.71
CA ALA A 135 -15.54 -12.28 24.60
C ALA A 135 -14.97 -11.06 23.85
N ALA A 136 -14.38 -10.10 24.58
CA ALA A 136 -13.72 -8.95 23.99
C ALA A 136 -12.44 -9.32 23.22
N ALA A 137 -11.65 -10.27 23.73
CA ALA A 137 -10.46 -10.79 23.05
C ALA A 137 -10.82 -11.48 21.72
N LEU A 138 -11.86 -12.31 21.70
CA LEU A 138 -12.37 -12.95 20.49
C LEU A 138 -12.88 -11.94 19.45
N ALA A 139 -13.55 -10.85 19.89
CA ALA A 139 -14.01 -9.79 19.01
C ALA A 139 -12.84 -8.99 18.39
N ALA A 140 -11.79 -8.73 19.17
CA ALA A 140 -10.57 -8.09 18.68
C ALA A 140 -9.84 -8.98 17.65
N GLU A 141 -9.72 -10.28 17.89
CA GLU A 141 -9.11 -11.24 16.96
C GLU A 141 -9.89 -11.32 15.64
N ALA A 142 -11.22 -11.32 15.69
CA ALA A 142 -12.05 -11.29 14.49
C ALA A 142 -11.84 -10.00 13.66
N THR A 143 -11.62 -8.86 14.34
CA THR A 143 -11.38 -7.56 13.68
C THR A 143 -9.99 -7.51 13.04
N ILE A 144 -8.96 -8.05 13.71
CA ILE A 144 -7.61 -8.17 13.16
C ILE A 144 -7.60 -9.06 11.92
N SER A 145 -8.30 -10.20 11.95
CA SER A 145 -8.43 -11.12 10.82
C SER A 145 -9.14 -10.48 9.62
N ALA A 146 -10.20 -9.69 9.88
CA ALA A 146 -10.88 -8.93 8.84
C ALA A 146 -9.95 -7.87 8.19
N PHE A 147 -9.16 -7.15 9.01
CA PHE A 147 -8.22 -6.15 8.51
C PHE A 147 -7.09 -6.78 7.67
N ALA A 148 -6.54 -7.91 8.12
CA ALA A 148 -5.53 -8.66 7.36
C ALA A 148 -6.07 -9.13 5.99
N THR A 149 -7.35 -9.50 5.93
CA THR A 149 -8.01 -9.89 4.67
C THR A 149 -8.14 -8.72 3.69
N VAL A 150 -8.53 -7.54 4.18
CA VAL A 150 -8.61 -6.31 3.36
C VAL A 150 -7.22 -5.90 2.86
N GLN A 151 -6.19 -6.00 3.69
CA GLN A 151 -4.81 -5.68 3.29
C GLN A 151 -4.29 -6.64 2.20
N ALA A 152 -4.62 -7.93 2.30
CA ALA A 152 -4.26 -8.92 1.28
C ALA A 152 -4.95 -8.66 -0.07
N LEU A 153 -6.21 -8.20 -0.06
CA LEU A 153 -6.93 -7.80 -1.28
C LEU A 153 -6.30 -6.56 -1.92
N ASN A 154 -5.97 -5.54 -1.13
CA ASN A 154 -5.33 -4.32 -1.64
C ASN A 154 -3.94 -4.60 -2.26
N LEU A 155 -3.16 -5.53 -1.70
CA LEU A 155 -1.87 -5.93 -2.27
C LEU A 155 -2.03 -6.66 -3.61
N ALA A 156 -3.07 -7.48 -3.76
CA ALA A 156 -3.37 -8.15 -5.02
C ALA A 156 -3.71 -7.16 -6.15
N ASP A 157 -4.42 -6.07 -5.84
CA ASP A 157 -4.71 -5.00 -6.80
C ASP A 157 -3.45 -4.22 -7.22
N VAL A 158 -2.50 -3.97 -6.31
CA VAL A 158 -1.22 -3.31 -6.63
C VAL A 158 -0.37 -4.15 -7.59
N ASP A 159 -0.35 -5.47 -7.43
CA ASP A 159 0.36 -6.37 -8.34
C ASP A 159 -0.28 -6.40 -9.74
N GLU A 160 -1.62 -6.32 -9.82
CA GLU A 160 -2.34 -6.20 -11.09
C GLU A 160 -2.04 -4.87 -11.79
N ILE A 161 -2.11 -3.75 -11.07
CA ILE A 161 -1.76 -2.41 -11.59
C ILE A 161 -0.31 -2.39 -12.10
N THR A 162 0.62 -3.01 -11.35
CA THR A 162 2.04 -3.08 -11.75
C THR A 162 2.22 -3.91 -13.03
N ARG A 163 1.47 -5.00 -13.20
CA ARG A 163 1.47 -5.80 -14.44
C ARG A 163 0.90 -5.03 -15.64
N GLN A 164 -0.17 -4.28 -15.43
CA GLN A 164 -0.77 -3.44 -16.49
C GLN A 164 0.21 -2.34 -16.91
N LEU A 165 0.85 -1.66 -15.96
CA LEU A 165 1.85 -0.63 -16.24
C LEU A 165 3.06 -1.19 -17.01
N ALA A 166 3.54 -2.39 -16.66
CA ALA A 166 4.63 -3.04 -17.39
C ALA A 166 4.22 -3.39 -18.83
N THR A 167 2.97 -3.80 -19.05
CA THR A 167 2.44 -4.14 -20.38
C THR A 167 2.30 -2.89 -21.24
N GLU A 168 1.77 -1.79 -20.68
CA GLU A 168 1.64 -0.51 -21.38
C GLU A 168 3.02 0.09 -21.71
N SER A 169 3.99 0.00 -20.80
CA SER A 169 5.37 0.44 -21.05
C SER A 169 6.02 -0.35 -22.19
N ALA A 170 5.76 -1.66 -22.28
CA ALA A 170 6.25 -2.49 -23.38
C ALA A 170 5.62 -2.09 -24.73
N LEU A 171 4.31 -1.86 -24.77
CA LEU A 171 3.60 -1.38 -25.97
C LEU A 171 4.10 0.00 -26.42
N ALA A 172 4.33 0.93 -25.48
CA ALA A 172 4.89 2.24 -25.77
C ALA A 172 6.30 2.13 -26.37
N THR A 173 7.12 1.19 -25.88
CA THR A 173 8.46 0.93 -26.41
C THR A 173 8.40 0.36 -27.83
N GLU A 174 7.48 -0.57 -28.10
CA GLU A 174 7.28 -1.13 -29.44
C GLU A 174 6.85 -0.05 -30.45
N ALA A 175 5.92 0.83 -30.05
CA ALA A 175 5.49 1.97 -30.86
C ALA A 175 6.65 2.95 -31.16
N ALA A 176 7.51 3.23 -30.18
CA ALA A 176 8.69 4.09 -30.38
C ALA A 176 9.69 3.49 -31.37
N ILE A 177 9.92 2.17 -31.32
CA ILE A 177 10.79 1.46 -32.27
C ILE A 177 10.20 1.53 -33.69
N ALA A 178 8.88 1.31 -33.83
CA ALA A 178 8.20 1.40 -35.13
C ALA A 178 8.27 2.82 -35.71
N ALA A 179 8.09 3.85 -34.88
CA ALA A 179 8.24 5.25 -35.27
C ALA A 179 9.67 5.54 -35.75
N LYS A 180 10.70 5.07 -35.02
CA LYS A 180 12.10 5.23 -35.43
C LYS A 180 12.40 4.55 -36.77
N ALA A 181 11.92 3.33 -36.99
CA ALA A 181 12.09 2.64 -38.26
C ALA A 181 11.47 3.41 -39.44
N THR A 182 10.34 4.08 -39.20
CA THR A 182 9.70 4.95 -40.18
C THR A 182 10.56 6.18 -40.48
N ILE A 183 11.09 6.86 -39.46
CA ILE A 183 12.00 8.02 -39.62
C ILE A 183 13.24 7.64 -40.44
N ASP A 184 13.88 6.52 -40.12
CA ASP A 184 15.09 6.06 -40.82
C ASP A 184 14.81 5.72 -42.30
N ALA A 185 13.61 5.20 -42.60
CA ALA A 185 13.15 4.96 -43.97
C ALA A 185 12.92 6.27 -44.75
N LEU A 186 12.35 7.29 -44.12
CA LEU A 186 12.17 8.62 -44.74
C LEU A 186 13.52 9.28 -45.06
N ALA A 187 14.46 9.26 -44.11
CA ALA A 187 15.80 9.83 -44.32
C ALA A 187 16.52 9.17 -45.52
N THR A 188 16.32 7.86 -45.69
CA THR A 188 16.84 7.12 -46.85
C THR A 188 16.18 7.59 -48.16
N SER A 189 14.87 7.82 -48.16
CA SER A 189 14.12 8.33 -49.31
C SER A 189 14.56 9.74 -49.72
N GLU A 190 14.82 10.63 -48.74
CA GLU A 190 15.32 11.98 -48.98
C GLU A 190 16.71 11.97 -49.63
N SER A 191 17.61 11.10 -49.15
CA SER A 191 18.94 10.93 -49.74
C SER A 191 18.87 10.42 -51.19
N LEU A 192 17.93 9.53 -51.51
CA LEU A 192 17.70 9.04 -52.87
C LEU A 192 17.18 10.15 -53.78
N LEU A 193 16.23 10.97 -53.29
CA LEU A 193 15.69 12.10 -54.04
C LEU A 193 16.79 13.14 -54.33
N ALA A 194 17.61 13.49 -53.34
CA ALA A 194 18.74 14.40 -53.53
C ALA A 194 19.74 13.89 -54.60
N THR A 195 19.97 12.57 -54.62
CA THR A 195 20.80 11.93 -55.64
C THR A 195 20.16 12.04 -57.03
N GLN A 196 18.86 11.78 -57.16
CA GLN A 196 18.13 11.87 -58.42
C GLN A 196 18.14 13.29 -59.00
N THR A 197 17.94 14.31 -58.16
CA THR A 197 18.00 15.73 -58.57
C THR A 197 19.38 16.11 -59.12
N SER A 198 20.46 15.57 -58.53
CA SER A 198 21.83 15.82 -59.02
C SER A 198 22.09 15.19 -60.41
N VAL A 199 21.51 14.01 -60.68
CA VAL A 199 21.57 13.35 -61.99
C VAL A 199 20.82 14.17 -63.03
N GLN A 200 19.61 14.64 -62.72
CA GLN A 200 18.81 15.47 -63.62
C GLN A 200 19.49 16.80 -63.96
N ALA A 201 20.14 17.45 -62.99
CA ALA A 201 20.92 18.67 -63.24
C ALA A 201 22.08 18.41 -64.23
N THR A 202 22.70 17.23 -64.16
CA THR A 202 23.76 16.81 -65.08
C THR A 202 23.21 16.53 -66.48
N GLU A 203 22.06 15.86 -66.58
CA GLU A 203 21.37 15.62 -67.86
C GLU A 203 20.93 16.93 -68.52
N GLY A 204 20.39 17.87 -67.75
CA GLY A 204 20.01 19.20 -68.25
C GLY A 204 21.20 19.98 -68.79
N ALA A 205 22.36 19.91 -68.14
CA ALA A 205 23.59 20.52 -68.63
C ALA A 205 24.08 19.89 -69.94
N LEU A 206 23.94 18.56 -70.11
CA LEU A 206 24.26 17.87 -71.37
C LEU A 206 23.32 18.27 -72.50
N VAL A 207 22.01 18.36 -72.23
CA VAL A 207 21.02 18.81 -73.22
C VAL A 207 21.30 20.25 -73.66
N ALA A 208 21.65 21.14 -72.72
CA ALA A 208 22.05 22.51 -73.03
C ALA A 208 23.31 22.57 -73.92
N ALA A 209 24.33 21.76 -73.62
CA ALA A 209 25.54 21.67 -74.44
C ALA A 209 25.25 21.15 -75.87
N ILE A 210 24.37 20.16 -76.01
CA ILE A 210 23.91 19.66 -77.32
C ILE A 210 23.15 20.75 -78.08
N ALA A 211 22.28 21.51 -77.40
CA ALA A 211 21.55 22.61 -78.01
C ALA A 211 22.49 23.72 -78.52
N THR A 212 23.53 24.06 -77.75
CA THR A 212 24.58 25.02 -78.17
C THR A 212 25.35 24.51 -79.39
N ALA A 213 25.79 23.24 -79.38
CA ALA A 213 26.48 22.63 -80.52
C ALA A 213 25.61 22.58 -81.79
N ASN A 214 24.31 22.31 -81.63
CA ASN A 214 23.36 22.32 -82.74
C ASN A 214 23.12 23.73 -83.30
N ALA A 215 23.09 24.76 -82.44
CA ALA A 215 22.99 26.15 -82.84
C ALA A 215 24.22 26.62 -83.64
N GLU A 216 25.41 26.13 -83.30
CA GLU A 216 26.66 26.40 -84.03
C GLU A 216 26.69 25.69 -85.40
N SER A 217 25.96 24.59 -85.59
CA SER A 217 25.94 23.80 -86.84
C SER A 217 25.01 24.32 -87.96
N GLY A 218 24.15 25.31 -87.68
CA GLY A 218 23.35 25.99 -88.72
C GLY A 218 22.10 25.26 -89.23
N ALA A 219 21.51 24.33 -88.47
CA ALA A 219 20.27 23.62 -88.84
C ALA A 219 19.01 24.27 -88.22
N ASN A 220 18.67 25.52 -88.57
CA ASN A 220 17.72 26.32 -87.77
C ASN A 220 16.54 26.95 -88.56
N VAL A 221 15.67 26.11 -89.13
CA VAL A 221 14.31 26.53 -89.56
C VAL A 221 13.22 25.54 -89.08
N LEU A 222 13.54 24.25 -88.89
CA LEU A 222 12.60 23.27 -88.32
C LEU A 222 12.56 23.31 -86.77
N ALA A 223 13.61 23.82 -86.12
CA ALA A 223 13.72 23.86 -84.66
C ALA A 223 12.80 24.91 -84.00
N THR A 224 12.53 26.03 -84.67
CA THR A 224 11.66 27.09 -84.14
C THR A 224 10.19 26.65 -84.06
N ALA A 225 9.74 25.76 -84.96
CA ALA A 225 8.38 25.19 -84.91
C ALA A 225 8.23 24.14 -83.79
N ASN A 226 9.30 23.39 -83.46
CA ASN A 226 9.30 22.44 -82.35
C ASN A 226 9.49 23.09 -80.98
N ALA A 227 10.07 24.29 -80.90
CA ALA A 227 10.26 25.02 -79.64
C ALA A 227 8.92 25.44 -79.00
N GLN A 228 7.90 25.81 -79.78
CA GLN A 228 6.56 26.12 -79.24
C GLN A 228 5.79 24.87 -78.77
N ALA A 229 6.03 23.70 -79.37
CA ALA A 229 5.52 22.42 -78.85
C ALA A 229 6.25 21.99 -77.57
N THR A 230 7.52 22.38 -77.43
CA THR A 230 8.35 22.09 -76.25
C THR A 230 7.98 22.99 -75.07
N GLU A 231 7.57 24.23 -75.30
CA GLU A 231 7.19 25.15 -74.21
C GLU A 231 5.90 24.70 -73.50
N VAL A 232 4.92 24.16 -74.25
CA VAL A 232 3.71 23.54 -73.68
C VAL A 232 4.04 22.22 -72.97
N ALA A 233 5.00 21.45 -73.48
CA ALA A 233 5.48 20.24 -72.82
C ALA A 233 6.29 20.53 -71.55
N ILE A 234 7.05 21.64 -71.50
CA ILE A 234 7.78 22.10 -70.32
C ILE A 234 6.80 22.60 -69.25
N ILE A 235 5.76 23.35 -69.61
CA ILE A 235 4.74 23.78 -68.65
C ILE A 235 3.96 22.58 -68.12
N ALA A 236 3.64 21.59 -68.95
CA ALA A 236 3.03 20.32 -68.52
C ALA A 236 3.99 19.45 -67.67
N ALA A 237 5.29 19.47 -67.97
CA ALA A 237 6.32 18.78 -67.19
C ALA A 237 6.56 19.43 -65.83
N ILE A 238 6.63 20.77 -65.74
CA ILE A 238 6.76 21.52 -64.49
C ILE A 238 5.50 21.36 -63.62
N ALA A 239 4.30 21.33 -64.22
CA ALA A 239 3.06 21.04 -63.50
C ALA A 239 2.99 19.58 -62.99
N THR A 240 3.54 18.62 -63.76
CA THR A 240 3.68 17.22 -63.33
C THR A 240 4.77 17.07 -62.27
N GLU A 241 5.85 17.82 -62.37
CA GLU A 241 6.98 17.83 -61.44
C GLU A 241 6.59 18.48 -60.12
N ASN A 242 5.80 19.56 -60.09
CA ASN A 242 5.23 20.10 -58.85
C ASN A 242 4.18 19.18 -58.21
N ALA A 243 3.54 18.32 -58.99
CA ALA A 243 2.67 17.25 -58.47
C ALA A 243 3.46 16.03 -57.93
N VAL A 244 4.74 15.88 -58.33
CA VAL A 244 5.61 14.74 -57.98
C VAL A 244 6.72 15.10 -56.98
N SER A 245 7.17 16.36 -56.93
CA SER A 245 8.38 16.82 -56.24
C SER A 245 8.32 16.78 -54.72
N GLY A 246 7.24 16.27 -54.13
CA GLY A 246 7.22 15.96 -52.71
C GLY A 246 7.42 17.17 -51.80
N ALA A 247 7.23 18.41 -52.27
CA ALA A 247 7.24 19.59 -51.39
C ALA A 247 6.17 19.47 -50.29
N ASN A 248 5.03 18.86 -50.62
CA ASN A 248 4.04 18.45 -49.61
C ASN A 248 4.51 17.28 -48.74
N ALA A 249 5.33 16.37 -49.27
CA ALA A 249 5.88 15.24 -48.52
C ALA A 249 6.95 15.69 -47.51
N LEU A 250 7.83 16.63 -47.89
CA LEU A 250 8.82 17.25 -47.01
C LEU A 250 8.14 18.08 -45.91
N ALA A 251 7.15 18.91 -46.25
CA ALA A 251 6.38 19.64 -45.25
C ALA A 251 5.60 18.71 -44.31
N THR A 252 5.08 17.59 -44.82
CA THR A 252 4.43 16.56 -43.99
C THR A 252 5.46 15.84 -43.10
N ALA A 253 6.65 15.56 -43.60
CA ALA A 253 7.73 14.92 -42.85
C ALA A 253 8.29 15.82 -41.74
N GLU A 254 8.51 17.12 -42.02
CA GLU A 254 8.91 18.11 -41.02
C GLU A 254 7.85 18.29 -39.92
N ALA A 255 6.57 18.27 -40.29
CA ALA A 255 5.47 18.28 -39.33
C ALA A 255 5.46 17.00 -38.46
N GLN A 256 5.66 15.83 -39.06
CA GLN A 256 5.76 14.55 -38.33
C GLN A 256 6.97 14.48 -37.40
N ALA A 257 8.13 14.98 -37.84
CA ALA A 257 9.34 15.05 -37.03
C ALA A 257 9.17 15.99 -35.83
N THR A 258 8.52 17.14 -36.03
CA THR A 258 8.19 18.08 -34.94
C THR A 258 7.25 17.43 -33.92
N LEU A 259 6.26 16.68 -34.38
CA LEU A 259 5.28 16.00 -33.52
C LEU A 259 5.90 14.83 -32.75
N ALA A 260 6.81 14.08 -33.38
CA ALA A 260 7.61 13.04 -32.72
C ALA A 260 8.52 13.63 -31.63
N GLN A 261 9.18 14.77 -31.90
CA GLN A 261 10.01 15.45 -30.91
C GLN A 261 9.18 15.91 -29.70
N ALA A 262 8.00 16.50 -29.93
CA ALA A 262 7.10 16.90 -28.85
C ALA A 262 6.63 15.70 -27.99
N THR A 263 6.47 14.52 -28.61
CA THR A 263 6.10 13.28 -27.91
C THR A 263 7.27 12.76 -27.05
N ILE A 264 8.49 12.81 -27.57
CA ILE A 264 9.71 12.43 -26.82
C ILE A 264 9.89 13.35 -25.61
N ASP A 265 9.73 14.66 -25.80
CA ASP A 265 9.87 15.65 -24.71
C ASP A 265 8.83 15.40 -23.61
N ALA A 266 7.56 15.14 -23.98
CA ALA A 266 6.50 14.79 -23.05
C ALA A 266 6.76 13.47 -22.30
N LEU A 267 7.31 12.46 -22.97
CA LEU A 267 7.64 11.17 -22.35
C LEU A 267 8.80 11.34 -21.34
N SER A 268 9.81 12.15 -21.66
CA SER A 268 10.93 12.44 -20.74
C SER A 268 10.45 13.18 -19.48
N LEU A 269 9.48 14.08 -19.63
CA LEU A 269 8.91 14.84 -18.52
C LEU A 269 8.09 13.93 -17.58
N ASN A 270 7.35 12.97 -18.15
CA ASN A 270 6.64 11.95 -17.39
C ASN A 270 7.59 11.01 -16.63
N GLN A 271 8.69 10.57 -17.25
CA GLN A 271 9.69 9.74 -16.58
C GLN A 271 10.32 10.46 -15.37
N ALA A 272 10.64 11.75 -15.52
CA ALA A 272 11.14 12.57 -14.43
C ALA A 272 10.12 12.73 -13.28
N SER A 273 8.83 12.86 -13.60
CA SER A 273 7.76 12.89 -12.59
C SER A 273 7.67 11.57 -11.83
N SER A 274 7.70 10.43 -12.52
CA SER A 274 7.65 9.10 -11.89
C SER A 274 8.86 8.80 -11.01
N GLU A 275 10.05 9.31 -11.33
CA GLU A 275 11.23 9.20 -10.46
C GLU A 275 11.06 10.02 -9.17
N SER A 276 10.49 11.23 -9.26
CA SER A 276 10.18 12.05 -8.09
C SER A 276 9.14 11.41 -7.17
N GLU A 277 8.09 10.81 -7.75
CA GLU A 277 7.07 10.06 -7.02
C GLU A 277 7.66 8.82 -6.34
N ARG A 278 8.53 8.07 -7.03
CA ARG A 278 9.25 6.93 -6.45
C ARG A 278 10.17 7.33 -5.31
N ALA A 279 10.92 8.42 -5.44
CA ALA A 279 11.76 8.95 -4.37
C ALA A 279 10.91 9.35 -3.16
N THR A 280 9.75 9.98 -3.39
CA THR A 280 8.81 10.35 -2.33
C THR A 280 8.22 9.12 -1.64
N ALA A 281 7.84 8.08 -2.39
CA ALA A 281 7.33 6.83 -1.85
C ALA A 281 8.40 6.08 -1.03
N GLN A 282 9.65 6.04 -1.50
CA GLN A 282 10.78 5.44 -0.77
C GLN A 282 11.06 6.17 0.55
N ALA A 283 11.06 7.51 0.54
CA ALA A 283 11.23 8.29 1.77
C ALA A 283 10.09 8.03 2.79
N ARG A 284 8.85 7.88 2.32
CA ARG A 284 7.71 7.50 3.19
C ARG A 284 7.87 6.10 3.78
N LEU A 285 8.38 5.14 3.01
CA LEU A 285 8.62 3.78 3.50
C LEU A 285 9.68 3.76 4.62
N GLU A 286 10.75 4.55 4.49
CA GLU A 286 11.80 4.67 5.51
C GLU A 286 11.26 5.29 6.82
N VAL A 287 10.36 6.29 6.72
CA VAL A 287 9.65 6.85 7.88
C VAL A 287 8.79 5.78 8.57
N VAL A 288 8.04 4.98 7.81
CA VAL A 288 7.22 3.89 8.36
C VAL A 288 8.09 2.83 9.05
N GLN A 289 9.19 2.41 8.43
CA GLN A 289 10.11 1.44 9.02
C GLN A 289 10.72 1.96 10.33
N THR A 290 11.09 3.24 10.38
CA THR A 290 11.60 3.89 11.60
C THR A 290 10.53 3.93 12.69
N ALA A 291 9.28 4.24 12.35
CA ALA A 291 8.17 4.24 13.29
C ALA A 291 7.90 2.84 13.86
N VAL A 292 7.91 1.79 13.02
CA VAL A 292 7.73 0.40 13.46
C VAL A 292 8.85 -0.03 14.44
N ALA A 293 10.11 0.33 14.15
CA ALA A 293 11.23 0.03 15.05
C ALA A 293 11.08 0.72 16.41
N ALA A 294 10.68 2.00 16.42
CA ALA A 294 10.40 2.74 17.66
C ALA A 294 9.27 2.09 18.47
N LEU A 295 8.19 1.68 17.79
CA LEU A 295 7.03 1.04 18.43
C LEU A 295 7.39 -0.31 19.05
N SER A 296 8.20 -1.12 18.35
CA SER A 296 8.69 -2.40 18.88
C SER A 296 9.52 -2.23 20.16
N THR A 297 10.32 -1.15 20.23
CA THR A 297 11.12 -0.81 21.42
C THR A 297 10.22 -0.38 22.58
N GLN A 298 9.19 0.41 22.31
CA GLN A 298 8.21 0.83 23.32
C GLN A 298 7.44 -0.38 23.88
N GLN A 299 7.03 -1.32 23.03
CA GLN A 299 6.34 -2.54 23.47
C GLN A 299 7.22 -3.39 24.41
N ALA A 300 8.51 -3.53 24.10
CA ALA A 300 9.46 -4.24 24.96
C ALA A 300 9.62 -3.54 26.34
N SER A 301 9.68 -2.21 26.36
CA SER A 301 9.72 -1.42 27.61
C SER A 301 8.46 -1.62 28.46
N SER A 302 7.29 -1.64 27.83
CA SER A 302 6.02 -1.87 28.52
C SER A 302 5.94 -3.28 29.11
N ALA A 303 6.38 -4.30 28.36
CA ALA A 303 6.42 -5.69 28.85
C ALA A 303 7.39 -5.86 30.04
N ALA A 304 8.55 -5.21 29.99
CA ALA A 304 9.49 -5.19 31.11
C ALA A 304 8.89 -4.52 32.35
N THR A 305 8.21 -3.38 32.17
CA THR A 305 7.54 -2.65 33.25
C THR A 305 6.42 -3.49 33.88
N ALA A 306 5.59 -4.14 33.07
CA ALA A 306 4.53 -5.04 33.56
C ALA A 306 5.11 -6.20 34.38
N THR A 307 6.26 -6.75 33.96
CA THR A 307 6.95 -7.81 34.70
C THR A 307 7.44 -7.33 36.07
N VAL A 308 8.01 -6.12 36.14
CA VAL A 308 8.46 -5.53 37.42
C VAL A 308 7.28 -5.29 38.35
N ILE A 309 6.16 -4.76 37.84
CA ILE A 309 4.95 -4.54 38.65
C ILE A 309 4.39 -5.88 39.14
N ALA A 310 4.33 -6.91 38.29
CA ALA A 310 3.86 -8.24 38.68
C ALA A 310 4.77 -8.87 39.75
N GLN A 311 6.09 -8.74 39.61
CA GLN A 311 7.06 -9.20 40.61
C GLN A 311 6.93 -8.44 41.92
N GLN A 312 6.74 -7.11 41.87
CA GLN A 312 6.56 -6.30 43.06
C GLN A 312 5.22 -6.59 43.75
N ALA A 313 4.15 -6.82 43.00
CA ALA A 313 2.86 -7.24 43.54
C ALA A 313 2.93 -8.64 44.17
N ALA A 314 3.67 -9.57 43.56
CA ALA A 314 3.91 -10.89 44.14
C ALA A 314 4.77 -10.83 45.41
N ALA A 315 5.81 -9.99 45.43
CA ALA A 315 6.66 -9.78 46.60
C ALA A 315 5.91 -9.08 47.76
N ASN A 316 4.93 -8.22 47.44
CA ASN A 316 4.10 -7.53 48.42
C ASN A 316 2.79 -8.27 48.72
N SER A 317 2.64 -9.52 48.29
CA SER A 317 1.50 -10.36 48.66
C SER A 317 1.71 -10.91 50.08
N LEU A 318 0.66 -10.94 50.89
CA LEU A 318 0.70 -11.55 52.22
C LEU A 318 0.51 -13.07 52.11
N ASN A 319 1.28 -13.83 52.88
CA ASN A 319 1.02 -15.23 53.11
C ASN A 319 -0.29 -15.37 53.91
N PRO A 320 -1.33 -16.05 53.38
CA PRO A 320 -2.63 -16.13 54.04
C PRO A 320 -2.62 -16.99 55.31
N ASN A 321 -1.55 -17.75 55.57
CA ASN A 321 -1.41 -18.58 56.75
C ASN A 321 -0.64 -17.80 57.83
N PRO A 322 -1.31 -17.28 58.88
CA PRO A 322 -0.62 -16.59 59.95
C PRO A 322 0.24 -17.56 60.74
N ILE A 323 1.32 -17.03 61.31
CA ILE A 323 2.09 -17.74 62.33
C ILE A 323 1.64 -17.23 63.69
N LEU A 324 1.26 -18.16 64.57
CA LEU A 324 0.80 -17.84 65.92
C LEU A 324 1.95 -18.05 66.91
N GLU A 325 2.37 -16.96 67.56
CA GLU A 325 3.32 -16.98 68.66
C GLU A 325 2.61 -16.65 69.97
N THR A 326 2.94 -17.39 71.03
CA THR A 326 2.37 -17.16 72.36
C THR A 326 3.46 -17.09 73.41
N PHE A 327 3.38 -16.07 74.27
CA PHE A 327 4.28 -15.90 75.42
C PHE A 327 3.51 -15.27 76.59
N THR A 328 4.14 -15.18 77.77
CA THR A 328 3.51 -14.63 78.97
C THR A 328 4.41 -13.57 79.58
N VAL A 329 3.82 -12.44 79.96
CA VAL A 329 4.51 -11.31 80.57
C VAL A 329 3.86 -10.90 81.88
N ASN A 330 4.55 -10.06 82.66
CA ASN A 330 3.97 -9.45 83.85
C ASN A 330 2.97 -8.35 83.46
N LEU A 331 1.68 -8.72 83.34
CA LEU A 331 0.59 -7.83 82.90
C LEU A 331 0.63 -6.43 83.55
N SER A 332 0.64 -6.36 84.88
CA SER A 332 0.59 -5.07 85.59
C SER A 332 1.89 -4.29 85.42
N GLY A 333 3.03 -4.97 85.39
CA GLY A 333 4.33 -4.37 85.18
C GLY A 333 4.51 -3.76 83.78
N VAL A 334 4.06 -4.47 82.73
CA VAL A 334 4.16 -4.00 81.33
C VAL A 334 3.18 -2.84 81.09
N VAL A 335 1.93 -2.96 81.54
CA VAL A 335 0.92 -1.89 81.38
C VAL A 335 1.30 -0.62 82.15
N SER A 336 1.98 -0.75 83.29
CA SER A 336 2.48 0.41 84.05
C SER A 336 3.85 0.92 83.59
N GLY A 337 4.49 0.27 82.60
CA GLY A 337 5.79 0.68 82.08
C GLY A 337 6.96 0.49 83.05
N THR A 338 6.86 -0.46 84.00
CA THR A 338 7.98 -0.75 84.90
C THR A 338 9.14 -1.37 84.13
N THR A 339 10.34 -0.81 84.27
CA THR A 339 11.52 -1.19 83.47
C THR A 339 11.78 -2.69 83.49
N ALA A 340 11.75 -3.33 84.66
CA ALA A 340 11.98 -4.77 84.77
C ALA A 340 10.96 -5.61 83.97
N ALA A 341 9.68 -5.25 84.01
CA ALA A 341 8.64 -6.00 83.30
C ALA A 341 8.67 -5.75 81.78
N VAL A 342 9.04 -4.54 81.35
CA VAL A 342 9.24 -4.22 79.93
C VAL A 342 10.46 -4.97 79.40
N ASP A 343 11.56 -5.04 80.16
CA ASP A 343 12.76 -5.78 79.77
C ASP A 343 12.50 -7.29 79.72
N ASP A 344 11.73 -7.85 80.66
CA ASP A 344 11.29 -9.25 80.59
C ASP A 344 10.42 -9.50 79.34
N ALA A 345 9.52 -8.57 78.99
CA ALA A 345 8.69 -8.67 77.79
C ALA A 345 9.52 -8.61 76.50
N ARG A 346 10.54 -7.75 76.44
CA ARG A 346 11.51 -7.70 75.34
C ARG A 346 12.25 -9.03 75.20
N GLN A 347 12.69 -9.62 76.30
CA GLN A 347 13.41 -10.90 76.26
C GLN A 347 12.52 -12.05 75.75
N GLU A 348 11.23 -12.05 76.10
CA GLU A 348 10.29 -13.02 75.52
C GLU A 348 10.04 -12.76 74.03
N LEU A 349 9.92 -11.49 73.62
CA LEU A 349 9.80 -11.12 72.21
C LEU A 349 11.03 -11.52 71.40
N ASP A 350 12.24 -11.28 71.91
CA ASP A 350 13.49 -11.72 71.29
C ASP A 350 13.48 -13.23 71.07
N ARG A 351 13.02 -13.99 72.07
CA ARG A 351 12.96 -15.44 72.00
C ARG A 351 11.97 -15.92 70.94
N VAL A 352 10.77 -15.36 70.86
CA VAL A 352 9.74 -15.81 69.90
C VAL A 352 9.97 -15.26 68.49
N LEU A 353 10.61 -14.10 68.35
CA LEU A 353 10.85 -13.46 67.06
C LEU A 353 12.22 -13.79 66.44
N ALA A 354 13.17 -14.31 67.22
CA ALA A 354 14.50 -14.72 66.74
C ALA A 354 14.46 -15.53 65.42
N PRO A 355 13.57 -16.52 65.22
CA PRO A 355 13.57 -17.31 63.99
C PRO A 355 13.27 -16.49 62.74
N TYR A 356 12.54 -15.38 62.89
CA TYR A 356 12.16 -14.50 61.78
C TYR A 356 13.16 -13.36 61.59
N LEU A 357 13.85 -12.94 62.65
CA LEU A 357 14.93 -11.95 62.57
C LEU A 357 16.18 -12.53 61.90
N GLU A 358 16.48 -13.81 62.16
CA GLU A 358 17.58 -14.53 61.54
C GLU A 358 17.20 -15.17 60.19
N GLY A 359 15.89 -15.23 59.89
CA GLY A 359 15.35 -15.78 58.66
C GLY A 359 15.52 -14.86 57.44
N GLU A 360 15.59 -15.46 56.25
CA GLU A 360 15.70 -14.68 55.01
C GLU A 360 14.33 -14.15 54.56
N GLY A 361 14.26 -12.85 54.28
CA GLY A 361 13.09 -12.22 53.64
C GLY A 361 11.85 -12.09 54.53
N CYS A 362 11.97 -12.29 55.84
CA CYS A 362 10.85 -12.16 56.75
C CYS A 362 10.51 -10.70 57.03
N ARG A 363 9.33 -10.29 56.58
CA ARG A 363 8.71 -8.99 56.87
C ARG A 363 7.25 -9.21 57.19
N VAL A 364 6.79 -8.64 58.30
CA VAL A 364 5.38 -8.69 58.69
C VAL A 364 4.66 -7.55 57.97
N GLY A 365 3.57 -7.85 57.28
CA GLY A 365 2.70 -6.82 56.71
C GLY A 365 1.46 -6.56 57.55
N PHE A 366 1.04 -7.54 58.37
CA PHE A 366 -0.07 -7.38 59.29
C PHE A 366 0.14 -8.23 60.55
N ALA A 367 -0.15 -7.68 61.72
CA ALA A 367 -0.08 -8.43 62.98
C ALA A 367 -1.29 -8.17 63.87
N LEU A 368 -1.79 -9.24 64.49
CA LEU A 368 -2.83 -9.18 65.51
C LEU A 368 -2.23 -9.51 66.87
N THR A 369 -2.42 -8.61 67.84
CA THR A 369 -1.91 -8.79 69.20
C THR A 369 -3.06 -8.89 70.17
N SER A 370 -3.24 -10.07 70.76
CA SER A 370 -4.27 -10.34 71.77
C SER A 370 -3.65 -10.44 73.16
N GLY A 371 -4.19 -9.67 74.12
CA GLY A 371 -3.73 -9.67 75.51
C GLY A 371 -4.72 -10.37 76.44
N ASN A 372 -4.24 -11.36 77.19
CA ASN A 372 -5.02 -12.10 78.19
C ASN A 372 -5.07 -11.31 79.50
N SER A 373 -6.27 -10.93 79.92
CA SER A 373 -6.48 -10.09 81.10
C SER A 373 -7.77 -10.46 81.84
N ALA A 374 -8.01 -9.85 82.99
CA ALA A 374 -9.29 -9.99 83.68
C ALA A 374 -10.39 -9.14 83.02
N THR A 375 -10.01 -8.03 82.38
CA THR A 375 -10.94 -7.06 81.79
C THR A 375 -10.51 -6.62 80.39
N VAL A 376 -11.46 -6.36 79.49
CA VAL A 376 -11.18 -5.91 78.12
C VAL A 376 -10.24 -4.68 78.07
N PRO A 377 -10.42 -3.61 78.89
CA PRO A 377 -9.51 -2.47 78.86
C PRO A 377 -8.07 -2.80 79.20
N GLU A 378 -7.83 -3.69 80.19
CA GLU A 378 -6.48 -4.13 80.54
C GLU A 378 -5.84 -4.97 79.44
N GLY A 379 -6.63 -5.80 78.74
CA GLY A 379 -6.12 -6.62 77.63
C GLY A 379 -5.70 -5.75 76.44
N ILE A 380 -6.52 -4.74 76.09
CA ILE A 380 -6.17 -3.75 75.06
C ILE A 380 -4.91 -2.96 75.47
N ALA A 381 -4.80 -2.57 76.74
CA ALA A 381 -3.63 -1.85 77.23
C ALA A 381 -2.36 -2.70 77.15
N LEU A 382 -2.46 -4.00 77.47
CA LEU A 382 -1.36 -4.94 77.31
C LEU A 382 -0.94 -5.06 75.84
N SER A 383 -1.89 -5.32 74.93
CA SER A 383 -1.59 -5.48 73.50
C SER A 383 -0.97 -4.23 72.88
N ARG A 384 -1.40 -3.02 73.29
CA ARG A 384 -0.76 -1.77 72.86
C ARG A 384 0.66 -1.65 73.37
N ALA A 385 0.88 -1.92 74.65
CA ALA A 385 2.23 -1.86 75.23
C ALA A 385 3.19 -2.83 74.53
N ILE A 386 2.72 -4.03 74.16
CA ILE A 386 3.50 -4.98 73.35
C ILE A 386 3.75 -4.44 71.94
N ASN A 387 2.74 -3.89 71.26
CA ASN A 387 2.93 -3.30 69.93
C ASN A 387 3.92 -2.14 69.94
N ASP A 388 3.90 -1.30 70.97
CA ASP A 388 4.85 -0.21 71.15
C ASP A 388 6.29 -0.74 71.29
N ILE A 389 6.50 -1.82 72.07
CA ILE A 389 7.81 -2.49 72.17
C ILE A 389 8.22 -3.09 70.81
N ILE A 390 7.28 -3.73 70.10
CA ILE A 390 7.57 -4.37 68.82
C ILE A 390 8.05 -3.36 67.77
N LEU A 391 7.39 -2.20 67.69
CA LEU A 391 7.75 -1.14 66.74
C LEU A 391 9.07 -0.46 67.07
N ASP A 392 9.42 -0.34 68.36
CA ASP A 392 10.67 0.28 68.81
C ASP A 392 11.87 -0.66 68.61
N GLU A 393 11.72 -1.94 68.97
CA GLU A 393 12.83 -2.90 69.02
C GLU A 393 13.01 -3.69 67.71
N TYR A 394 11.94 -3.93 66.94
CA TYR A 394 11.98 -4.73 65.71
C TYR A 394 11.49 -3.98 64.46
N PRO A 395 12.01 -2.77 64.17
CA PRO A 395 11.57 -1.98 63.03
C PRO A 395 11.88 -2.64 61.69
N GLU A 396 12.88 -3.52 61.61
CA GLU A 396 13.19 -4.26 60.39
C GLU A 396 12.11 -5.29 60.04
N LEU A 397 11.49 -5.90 61.05
CA LEU A 397 10.47 -6.93 60.88
C LEU A 397 9.07 -6.32 60.74
N PHE A 398 8.79 -5.22 61.45
CA PHE A 398 7.44 -4.63 61.57
C PHE A 398 7.30 -3.20 61.02
N GLY A 399 8.33 -2.62 60.41
CA GLY A 399 8.35 -1.18 60.09
C GLY A 399 7.18 -0.67 59.25
N ASP A 400 6.65 -1.50 58.34
CA ASP A 400 5.47 -1.17 57.52
C ASP A 400 4.23 -2.02 57.92
N ALA A 401 4.29 -2.76 59.02
CA ALA A 401 3.22 -3.65 59.43
C ALA A 401 2.02 -2.85 59.96
N ALA A 402 0.81 -3.20 59.51
CA ALA A 402 -0.40 -2.76 60.18
C ALA A 402 -0.62 -3.62 61.43
N LEU A 403 -0.74 -2.97 62.59
CA LEU A 403 -0.91 -3.63 63.88
C LEU A 403 -2.32 -3.40 64.43
N GLU A 404 -2.98 -4.48 64.81
CA GLU A 404 -4.30 -4.43 65.44
C GLU A 404 -4.27 -5.04 66.83
N VAL A 405 -5.08 -4.50 67.74
CA VAL A 405 -5.08 -4.89 69.17
C VAL A 405 -6.40 -5.53 69.56
N PHE A 406 -6.29 -6.67 70.23
CA PHE A 406 -7.41 -7.45 70.75
C PHE A 406 -7.21 -7.74 72.24
N ALA A 407 -8.29 -8.06 72.92
CA ALA A 407 -8.27 -8.48 74.32
C ALA A 407 -9.01 -9.80 74.47
N GLU A 408 -8.44 -10.70 75.27
CA GLU A 408 -9.01 -12.00 75.59
C GLU A 408 -9.33 -12.06 77.10
N PRO A 409 -10.47 -11.47 77.53
CA PRO A 409 -10.81 -11.42 78.94
C PRO A 409 -11.14 -12.80 79.50
N GLY A 410 -10.58 -13.11 80.67
CA GLY A 410 -10.84 -14.36 81.40
C GLY A 410 -10.03 -15.57 80.92
N VAL A 411 -9.12 -15.39 79.98
CA VAL A 411 -8.17 -16.43 79.55
C VAL A 411 -6.95 -16.45 80.47
N THR A 412 -6.54 -17.64 80.91
CA THR A 412 -5.37 -17.85 81.78
C THR A 412 -4.19 -18.48 81.00
N PRO A 413 -2.93 -18.12 81.31
CA PRO A 413 -2.51 -17.20 82.37
C PRO A 413 -2.79 -15.73 82.03
N LEU A 414 -3.09 -14.93 83.06
CA LEU A 414 -3.16 -13.48 82.90
C LEU A 414 -1.78 -12.95 82.50
N GLY A 415 -1.73 -12.01 81.56
CA GLY A 415 -0.48 -11.57 80.94
C GLY A 415 0.00 -12.46 79.79
N GLY A 416 -0.76 -13.49 79.40
CA GLY A 416 -0.54 -14.17 78.13
C GLY A 416 -0.75 -13.21 76.96
N VAL A 417 0.10 -13.33 75.94
CA VAL A 417 0.04 -12.55 74.70
C VAL A 417 0.04 -13.53 73.53
N ASN A 418 -0.92 -13.39 72.62
CA ASN A 418 -0.96 -14.09 71.34
C ASN A 418 -0.63 -13.10 70.22
N LEU A 419 0.36 -13.42 69.41
CA LEU A 419 0.74 -12.68 68.19
C LEU A 419 0.40 -13.54 66.98
N GLU A 420 -0.55 -13.09 66.17
CA GLU A 420 -0.78 -13.66 64.83
C GLU A 420 -0.07 -12.81 63.79
N LEU A 421 0.96 -13.36 63.16
CA LEU A 421 1.84 -12.66 62.23
C LEU A 421 1.55 -13.09 60.79
N PHE A 422 1.16 -12.13 59.95
CA PHE A 422 1.00 -12.32 58.52
C PHE A 422 2.21 -11.73 57.79
N PHE A 423 3.09 -12.62 57.35
CA PHE A 423 4.30 -12.26 56.63
C PHE A 423 4.01 -12.00 55.15
N PHE A 424 4.82 -11.16 54.52
CA PHE A 424 4.92 -11.15 53.06
C PHE A 424 5.43 -12.52 52.56
N VAL A 425 5.00 -12.92 51.37
CA VAL A 425 5.42 -14.18 50.74
C VAL A 425 6.96 -14.18 50.58
N GLY A 426 7.59 -15.30 50.95
CA GLY A 426 9.04 -15.49 50.85
C GLY A 426 9.78 -15.50 52.20
N CYS A 427 9.10 -15.26 53.32
CA CYS A 427 9.68 -15.47 54.64
C CYS A 427 10.03 -16.95 54.84
N VAL A 428 11.30 -17.23 55.09
CA VAL A 428 11.81 -18.55 55.50
C VAL A 428 12.41 -18.40 56.89
N PRO A 429 11.69 -18.81 57.95
CA PRO A 429 12.21 -18.77 59.32
C PRO A 429 13.48 -19.62 59.42
N SER A 430 14.49 -19.15 60.15
CA SER A 430 15.66 -19.96 60.45
C SER A 430 15.24 -21.18 61.26
N GLU A 431 15.75 -22.36 60.94
CA GLU A 431 15.54 -23.53 61.79
C GLU A 431 16.10 -23.23 63.19
N VAL A 432 15.21 -23.16 64.17
CA VAL A 432 15.61 -23.00 65.58
C VAL A 432 16.39 -24.25 65.95
N VAL A 433 17.70 -24.13 66.06
CA VAL A 433 18.54 -25.18 66.62
C VAL A 433 18.26 -25.19 68.12
N PRO A 434 17.63 -26.25 68.66
CA PRO A 434 17.13 -26.28 70.03
C PRO A 434 18.23 -26.25 71.10
#